data_AF-A0A1Q9PN08-F1
#
_entry.id   AF-A0A1Q9PN08-F1
#
_cell.length_a   1.000
_cell.length_b   1.000
_cell.length_c   1.000
_cell.angle_alpha   90.00
_cell.angle_beta   90.00
_cell.angle_gamma   90.00
#
_symmetry.space_group_name_H-M   'P 1'
#
loop_
_entity.id
_entity.type
_entity.pdbx_description
1 polymer ?
#
loop_
_entity_poly.entity_id
_entity_poly.type
_entity_poly.pdbx_seq_one_letter_code
_entity_poly.pdbx_strand_id
1 'polypeptide(L)' 'MQENKETPERKRERLRQEELKRNPTGTLNDAFNRAQSGGLVDLVGSLGWKGTGILILVLIIGVIIASIFLK' A
#
# COMPACT_ATOMS: atom_id res chain seq x y z
N MET A 1 -34.44 -28.90 18.27
CA MET A 1 -33.26 -28.17 17.80
C MET A 1 -33.03 -27.00 18.75
N GLN A 2 -32.02 -27.07 19.60
CA GLN A 2 -31.68 -25.96 20.50
C GLN A 2 -30.98 -24.89 19.66
N GLU A 3 -31.72 -23.84 19.32
CA GLU A 3 -31.15 -22.64 18.74
C GLU A 3 -30.25 -22.01 19.81
N ASN A 4 -28.97 -22.34 19.75
CA ASN A 4 -27.92 -21.72 20.53
C ASN A 4 -27.93 -20.24 20.12
N LYS A 5 -28.64 -19.40 20.90
CA LYS A 5 -28.75 -17.96 20.66
C LYS A 5 -27.39 -17.35 20.92
N GLU A 6 -26.52 -17.40 19.91
CA GLU A 6 -25.23 -16.70 19.91
C GLU A 6 -25.49 -15.23 20.20
N THR A 7 -24.70 -14.62 21.08
CA THR A 7 -24.77 -13.17 21.29
C THR A 7 -24.48 -12.45 19.97
N PRO A 8 -25.07 -11.27 19.73
CA PRO A 8 -24.88 -10.53 18.48
C PRO A 8 -23.40 -10.31 18.13
N GLU A 9 -22.58 -10.09 19.15
CA GLU A 9 -21.12 -9.94 19.05
C GLU A 9 -20.45 -11.23 18.58
N ARG A 10 -20.76 -12.38 19.19
CA ARG A 10 -20.22 -13.69 18.77
C ARG A 10 -20.62 -14.05 17.35
N LYS A 11 -21.85 -13.74 16.95
CA LYS A 11 -22.32 -13.96 15.58
C LYS A 11 -21.52 -13.12 14.57
N ARG A 12 -21.22 -11.86 14.90
CA ARG A 12 -20.38 -10.98 14.07
C ARG A 12 -18.94 -11.49 13.98
N GLU A 13 -18.35 -11.89 15.12
CA GLU A 13 -17.00 -12.45 15.18
C GLU A 13 -16.89 -13.72 14.32
N ARG A 14 -17.88 -14.61 14.40
CA ARG A 14 -17.94 -15.85 13.62
C ARG A 14 -18.01 -15.57 12.12
N LEU A 15 -18.86 -14.64 11.69
CA LEU A 15 -18.95 -14.25 10.28
C LEU A 15 -17.64 -13.64 9.77
N ARG A 16 -16.95 -12.84 10.59
CA ARG A 16 -15.64 -12.26 10.27
C ARG A 16 -14.56 -13.34 10.11
N GLN A 17 -14.59 -14.35 10.99
CA GLN A 17 -13.71 -15.52 10.92
C GLN A 17 -14.01 -16.40 9.68
N GLU A 18 -15.30 -16.60 9.36
CA GLU A 18 -15.73 -17.33 8.17
C GLU A 18 -15.31 -16.61 6.89
N GLU A 19 -15.39 -15.28 6.85
CA GLU A 19 -14.92 -14.48 5.72
C GLU A 19 -13.40 -14.59 5.53
N LEU A 20 -12.62 -14.42 6.60
CA LEU A 20 -11.15 -14.56 6.58
C LEU A 20 -10.71 -15.97 6.11
N LYS A 21 -11.43 -17.02 6.51
CA LYS A 21 -11.15 -18.40 6.08
C LYS A 21 -11.54 -18.65 4.62
N ARG A 22 -12.61 -18.02 4.15
CA ARG A 22 -13.16 -18.21 2.79
C ARG A 22 -12.44 -17.35 1.76
N ASN A 23 -11.87 -16.21 2.17
CA ASN A 23 -11.09 -15.31 1.33
C ASN A 23 -9.74 -14.92 1.99
N PRO A 24 -8.82 -15.88 2.18
CA PRO A 24 -7.52 -15.61 2.79
C PRO A 24 -6.66 -14.66 1.93
N THR A 25 -6.92 -14.63 0.62
CA THR A 25 -6.19 -13.81 -0.35
C THR A 25 -6.75 -12.39 -0.44
N GLY A 26 -7.93 -12.11 0.11
CA GLY A 26 -8.54 -10.76 0.11
C GLY A 26 -7.66 -9.73 0.82
N THR A 27 -7.16 -10.07 2.01
CA THR A 27 -6.23 -9.22 2.76
C THR A 27 -4.91 -9.01 2.02
N LEU A 28 -4.43 -10.02 1.29
CA LEU A 28 -3.21 -9.92 0.49
C LEU A 28 -3.42 -9.01 -0.71
N ASN A 29 -4.56 -9.13 -1.41
CA ASN A 29 -4.91 -8.24 -2.51
C ASN A 29 -5.08 -6.79 -2.04
N ASP A 30 -5.70 -6.56 -0.89
CA ASP A 30 -5.84 -5.22 -0.32
C ASP A 30 -4.49 -4.64 0.10
N ALA A 31 -3.62 -5.44 0.72
CA ALA A 31 -2.26 -5.01 1.06
C ALA A 31 -1.42 -4.73 -0.20
N PHE A 32 -1.57 -5.54 -1.24
CA PHE A 32 -0.85 -5.38 -2.50
C PHE A 32 -1.35 -4.18 -3.30
N ASN A 33 -2.67 -3.98 -3.37
CA ASN A 33 -3.27 -2.78 -3.93
C ASN A 33 -2.86 -1.54 -3.15
N ARG A 34 -2.82 -1.59 -1.81
CA ARG A 34 -2.34 -0.49 -0.98
C ARG A 34 -0.87 -0.17 -1.25
N ALA A 35 -0.02 -1.19 -1.36
CA ALA A 35 1.41 -1.03 -1.64
C ALA A 35 1.68 -0.53 -3.07
N GLN A 36 0.93 -1.02 -4.07
CA GLN A 36 1.00 -0.50 -5.45
C GLN A 36 0.39 0.91 -5.58
N SER A 37 -0.62 1.23 -4.79
CA SER A 37 -1.24 2.55 -4.72
C SER A 37 -0.47 3.53 -3.83
N GLY A 38 0.64 3.10 -3.21
CA GLY A 38 1.60 3.95 -2.52
C GLY A 38 2.24 4.89 -3.52
N GLY A 39 1.52 5.96 -3.84
CA GLY A 39 1.87 6.88 -4.91
C GLY A 39 3.14 7.66 -4.59
N LEU A 40 3.60 8.44 -5.57
CA LEU A 40 4.73 9.37 -5.41
C LEU A 40 4.57 10.26 -4.17
N VAL A 41 3.35 10.48 -3.69
CA VAL A 41 3.03 11.18 -2.44
C VAL A 41 3.62 10.50 -1.20
N ASP A 42 3.56 9.18 -1.07
CA ASP A 42 4.15 8.45 0.07
C ASP A 42 5.69 8.45 -0.01
N LEU A 43 6.23 8.40 -1.23
CA LEU A 43 7.68 8.50 -1.44
C LEU A 43 8.21 9.91 -1.11
N VAL A 44 7.53 10.95 -1.57
CA VAL A 44 7.86 12.35 -1.26
C VAL A 44 7.64 12.66 0.22
N GLY A 45 6.59 12.08 0.82
CA GLY A 45 6.30 12.19 2.25
C GLY A 45 7.34 11.51 3.14
N SER A 46 7.80 10.31 2.77
CA SER A 46 8.80 9.54 3.52
C SER A 46 10.23 10.04 3.34
N LEU A 47 10.63 10.51 2.15
CA LEU A 47 11.93 11.18 1.94
C LEU A 47 11.97 12.59 2.53
N GLY A 48 10.79 13.21 2.69
CA GLY A 48 10.65 14.61 3.04
C GLY A 48 11.11 15.56 1.92
N TRP A 49 10.84 16.85 2.12
CA TRP A 49 11.11 17.88 1.11
C TRP A 49 12.61 18.02 0.79
N LYS A 50 13.49 17.78 1.77
CA LYS A 50 14.94 17.85 1.58
C LYS A 50 15.47 16.71 0.73
N GLY A 51 15.06 15.47 1.03
CA GLY A 51 15.47 14.29 0.27
C GLY A 51 14.93 14.33 -1.16
N THR A 52 13.66 14.71 -1.31
CA THR A 52 13.02 14.87 -2.61
C THR A 52 13.72 15.96 -3.45
N GLY A 53 14.07 17.11 -2.85
CA GLY A 53 14.78 18.18 -3.54
C GLY A 53 16.16 17.75 -4.05
N ILE A 54 16.92 17.00 -3.24
CA ILE A 54 18.22 16.46 -3.65
C ILE A 54 18.06 15.45 -4.79
N LEU A 55 17.07 14.55 -4.70
CA LEU A 55 16.79 13.56 -5.73
C LEU A 55 16.50 14.21 -7.09
N ILE A 56 15.65 15.26 -7.09
CA ILE A 56 15.32 16.03 -8.29
C ILE A 56 16.56 16.69 -8.88
N LEU A 57 17.40 17.31 -8.04
CA LEU A 57 18.63 17.96 -8.48
C LEU A 57 19.58 16.97 -9.18
N VAL A 58 19.76 15.78 -8.60
CA VAL A 58 20.59 14.72 -9.19
C VAL A 58 20.02 14.25 -10.53
N LEU A 59 18.71 14.06 -10.62
CA LEU A 59 18.04 13.68 -11.86
C LEU A 59 18.26 14.71 -12.97
N ILE A 60 18.11 16.00 -12.66
CA ILE A 60 18.32 17.09 -13.62
C ILE A 60 19.77 17.09 -14.11
N ILE A 61 20.75 16.98 -13.20
CA ILE A 61 22.17 16.94 -13.56
C ILE A 61 22.46 15.72 -14.45
N GLY A 62 21.94 14.54 -14.09
CA GLY A 62 22.10 13.32 -14.87
C GLY A 62 21.53 13.46 -16.29
N VAL A 63 20.37 14.08 -16.46
CA VAL A 63 19.76 14.35 -17.76
C VAL A 63 20.60 15.33 -18.58
N ILE A 64 21.16 16.38 -17.97
CA ILE A 64 22.03 17.33 -18.66
C ILE A 64 23.29 16.64 -19.16
N ILE A 65 23.96 15.85 -18.31
CA ILE A 65 25.15 15.08 -18.67
C ILE A 65 24.81 14.11 -19.81
N ALA A 66 23.75 13.31 -19.65
CA ALA A 66 23.30 12.38 -20.67
C ALA A 66 23.02 13.10 -22.01
N SER A 67 22.37 14.26 -21.98
CA SER A 67 22.06 15.03 -23.19
C SER A 67 23.31 15.58 -23.89
N ILE A 68 24.40 15.83 -23.16
CA ILE A 68 25.67 16.29 -23.73
C ILE A 68 26.46 15.10 -24.30
N PHE A 69 26.42 13.93 -23.66
CA PHE A 69 27.18 12.74 -24.07
C PHE A 69 26.45 11.85 -25.10
N LEU A 70 25.12 11.85 -25.13
CA LEU A 70 24.29 11.15 -26.13
C LEU A 70 23.94 12.04 -27.34
N LYS A 71 24.56 13.23 -27.42
CA LYS A 71 24.55 14.09 -28.61
C LYS A 71 25.48 13.51 -29.67
#